data_AF-A0A2S9T9G8-F1
#
_entry.id   AF-A0A2S9T9G8-F1
#
_cell.length_a   1.000
_cell.length_b   1.000
_cell.length_c   1.000
_cell.angle_alpha   90.00
_cell.angle_beta   90.00
_cell.angle_gamma   90.00
#
_symmetry.space_group_name_H-M   'P 1'
#
loop_
_entity.id
_entity.type
_entity.pdbx_description
1 polymer ?
#
loop_
_entity_poly.entity_id
_entity_poly.type
_entity_poly.pdbx_seq_one_letter_code
_entity_poly.pdbx_strand_id
1 'polypeptide(L)'
;MLGEVVRNRPEIALDDFLPIFLSSSLVLVFGALFVGIYTLVKMGYLKKFYMTIAYLFWILQAYCMYFMATRLQVGDFVGKVLFITMIAYLTLPHLYYYLNSKAEEEYEN
;
A
#
# COMPACT_ATOMS: atom_id res chain seq x y z
N MET A 1 3.24 30.11 -30.90
CA MET A 1 2.89 30.50 -29.53
C MET A 1 2.37 29.27 -28.81
N LEU A 2 3.23 28.60 -28.04
CA LEU A 2 2.82 27.51 -27.17
C LEU A 2 2.01 28.14 -26.05
N GLY A 3 0.68 28.10 -26.17
CA GLY A 3 -0.20 28.59 -25.13
C GLY A 3 0.14 27.84 -23.85
N GLU A 4 0.61 28.57 -22.84
CA GLU A 4 0.82 28.01 -21.52
C GLU A 4 -0.51 27.43 -21.05
N VAL A 5 -0.57 26.10 -21.02
CA VAL A 5 -1.67 25.39 -20.38
C VAL A 5 -1.48 25.60 -18.88
N VAL A 6 -1.98 26.73 -18.38
CA VAL A 6 -2.12 26.95 -16.93
C VAL A 6 -3.15 25.94 -16.45
N ARG A 7 -2.66 24.76 -16.07
CA ARG A 7 -3.45 23.76 -15.37
C ARG A 7 -3.75 24.35 -13.99
N ASN A 8 -4.92 24.96 -13.85
CA ASN A 8 -5.44 25.37 -12.55
C ASN A 8 -5.67 24.11 -11.73
N ARG A 9 -4.67 23.72 -10.93
CA ARG A 9 -4.83 22.67 -9.92
C ARG A 9 -5.63 23.32 -8.79
N PRO A 10 -6.72 22.72 -8.30
CA PRO A 10 -7.37 23.24 -7.10
C PRO A 10 -6.29 23.38 -6.01
N GLU A 11 -6.14 24.58 -5.47
CA GLU A 11 -5.21 24.83 -4.39
C GLU A 11 -5.62 23.95 -3.21
N ILE A 12 -4.68 23.13 -2.72
CA ILE A 12 -4.90 22.34 -1.51
C ILE A 12 -5.06 23.36 -0.39
N ALA A 13 -6.23 23.39 0.26
CA ALA A 13 -6.44 24.23 1.43
C ALA A 13 -5.33 23.94 2.45
N LEU A 14 -4.69 24.97 2.99
CA LEU A 14 -3.57 24.80 3.93
C LEU A 14 -3.95 23.89 5.12
N ASP A 15 -5.21 23.90 5.52
CA ASP A 15 -5.75 23.09 6.61
C ASP A 15 -5.82 21.58 6.28
N ASP A 16 -5.93 21.23 4.99
CA ASP A 16 -5.94 19.83 4.52
C ASP A 16 -4.52 19.29 4.27
N PHE A 17 -3.50 20.15 4.22
CA PHE A 17 -2.13 19.72 3.97
C PHE A 17 -1.62 18.72 5.01
N LEU A 18 -1.73 19.05 6.31
CA LEU A 18 -1.21 18.20 7.38
C LEU A 18 -1.91 16.84 7.45
N PRO A 19 -3.27 16.76 7.39
CA PRO A 19 -3.97 15.48 7.32
C PRO A 19 -3.57 14.62 6.12
N ILE A 20 -3.46 15.21 4.93
CA ILE A 20 -3.06 14.49 3.70
C ILE A 20 -1.64 13.97 3.83
N PHE A 21 -0.71 14.81 4.29
CA PHE A 21 0.69 14.45 4.48
C PHE A 21 0.84 13.32 5.49
N LEU A 22 0.19 13.44 6.65
CA LEU A 22 0.23 12.42 7.69
C LEU A 22 -0.37 11.11 7.19
N SER A 23 -1.52 11.17 6.52
CA SER A 23 -2.15 9.99 5.92
C SER A 23 -1.24 9.30 4.89
N SER A 24 -0.61 10.07 4.00
CA SER A 24 0.34 9.54 3.01
C SER A 24 1.57 8.89 3.65
N SER A 25 2.07 9.46 4.75
CA SER A 25 3.20 8.91 5.49
C SER A 25 2.81 7.60 6.18
N LEU A 26 1.59 7.54 6.74
CA LEU A 26 1.06 6.35 7.38
C LEU A 26 0.82 5.20 6.39
N VAL A 27 0.47 5.49 5.13
CA VAL A 27 0.42 4.45 4.07
C VAL A 27 1.77 3.72 3.98
N LEU A 28 2.89 4.45 3.99
CA LEU A 28 4.22 3.84 3.91
C LEU A 28 4.58 3.07 5.18
N VAL A 29 4.30 3.64 6.36
CA VAL A 29 4.58 3.01 7.64
C VAL A 29 3.80 1.70 7.79
N PHE A 30 2.50 1.72 7.53
CA PHE A 30 1.67 0.52 7.62
C PHE A 30 2.00 -0.50 6.52
N GLY A 31 2.41 -0.04 5.33
CA GLY A 31 2.90 -0.92 4.28
C GLY A 31 4.19 -1.65 4.64
N ALA A 32 5.15 -0.93 5.23
CA ALA A 32 6.37 -1.54 5.73
C ALA A 32 6.09 -2.54 6.86
N LEU A 33 5.17 -2.20 7.77
CA LEU A 33 4.76 -3.11 8.86
C LEU A 33 4.04 -4.35 8.34
N PHE A 34 3.14 -4.20 7.36
CA PHE A 34 2.47 -5.35 6.73
C PHE A 34 3.48 -6.32 6.13
N VAL A 35 4.36 -5.84 5.24
CA VAL A 35 5.33 -6.70 4.56
C VAL A 35 6.36 -7.24 5.54
N GLY A 36 6.87 -6.41 6.45
CA GLY A 36 7.85 -6.82 7.46
C GLY A 36 7.33 -7.93 8.37
N ILE A 37 6.12 -7.78 8.91
CA ILE A 37 5.51 -8.83 9.75
C ILE A 37 5.20 -10.06 8.92
N TYR A 38 4.70 -9.89 7.69
CA TYR A 38 4.44 -11.02 6.78
C TYR A 38 5.70 -11.85 6.56
N THR A 39 6.80 -11.19 6.21
CA THR A 39 8.09 -11.81 5.97
C THR A 39 8.61 -12.51 7.22
N LEU A 40 8.59 -11.86 8.38
CA LEU A 40 9.05 -12.44 9.64
C LEU A 40 8.24 -13.68 10.06
N VAL A 41 6.93 -13.69 9.81
CA VAL A 41 6.09 -14.88 10.06
C VAL A 41 6.44 -16.00 9.08
N LYS A 42 6.66 -15.70 7.79
CA LYS A 42 7.02 -16.70 6.78
C LYS A 42 8.41 -17.30 6.97
N MET A 43 9.36 -16.52 7.47
CA MET A 43 10.70 -16.99 7.82
C MET A 43 10.74 -17.75 9.16
N GLY A 44 9.64 -17.83 9.89
CA GLY A 44 9.56 -18.54 11.18
C GLY A 44 10.09 -17.75 12.39
N TYR A 45 10.46 -16.48 12.23
CA TYR A 45 10.88 -15.62 13.34
C TYR A 45 9.71 -15.14 14.22
N LEU A 46 8.48 -15.10 13.68
CA LEU A 46 7.26 -14.77 14.41
C LEU A 46 6.22 -15.89 14.35
N LYS A 47 5.38 -15.99 15.39
CA LYS A 47 4.26 -16.93 15.44
C LYS A 47 3.23 -16.61 14.35
N LYS A 48 2.56 -17.65 13.82
CA LYS A 48 1.48 -17.52 12.82
C LYS A 48 0.34 -16.58 13.25
N PHE A 49 0.11 -16.37 14.55
CA PHE A 49 -0.87 -15.40 15.07
C PHE A 49 -0.60 -13.96 14.59
N TYR A 50 0.67 -13.56 14.42
CA TYR A 50 1.03 -12.23 13.93
C TYR A 50 0.63 -12.01 12.47
N MET A 51 0.24 -13.06 11.74
CA MET A 51 -0.29 -12.95 10.38
C MET A 51 -1.58 -12.12 10.34
N THR A 52 -2.46 -12.28 11.33
CA THR A 52 -3.67 -11.46 11.47
C THR A 52 -3.33 -9.99 11.70
N ILE A 53 -2.28 -9.72 12.49
CA ILE A 53 -1.80 -8.36 12.73
C ILE A 53 -1.25 -7.73 11.44
N ALA A 54 -0.54 -8.49 10.61
CA ALA A 54 -0.09 -8.01 9.31
C ALA A 54 -1.29 -7.55 8.45
N TYR A 55 -2.35 -8.36 8.36
CA TYR A 55 -3.54 -7.97 7.60
C TYR A 55 -4.26 -6.76 8.18
N LEU A 56 -4.24 -6.56 9.50
CA LEU A 56 -4.75 -5.33 10.10
C LEU A 56 -3.96 -4.10 9.63
N PHE A 57 -2.63 -4.19 9.54
CA PHE A 57 -1.81 -3.11 8.98
C PHE A 57 -2.10 -2.86 7.49
N TRP A 58 -2.38 -3.91 6.72
CA TRP A 58 -2.81 -3.75 5.33
C TRP A 58 -4.16 -3.01 5.24
N ILE A 59 -5.15 -3.37 6.06
CA ILE A 59 -6.44 -2.66 6.11
C ILE A 59 -6.24 -1.19 6.47
N LEU A 60 -5.40 -0.92 7.46
CA LEU A 60 -5.12 0.44 7.93
C LEU A 60 -4.39 1.27 6.87
N GLN A 61 -3.42 0.67 6.18
CA GLN A 61 -2.77 1.26 4.99
C GLN A 61 -3.80 1.60 3.91
N ALA A 62 -4.68 0.66 3.56
CA ALA A 62 -5.71 0.86 2.54
C ALA A 62 -6.67 1.98 2.93
N TYR A 63 -7.03 2.08 4.21
CA TYR A 63 -7.83 3.18 4.74
C TYR A 63 -7.11 4.54 4.60
N CYS A 64 -5.83 4.62 4.96
CA CYS A 64 -5.04 5.84 4.78
C CYS A 64 -4.95 6.23 3.30
N MET A 65 -4.75 5.26 2.40
CA MET A 65 -4.72 5.54 0.95
C MET A 65 -6.06 6.06 0.45
N TYR A 66 -7.17 5.47 0.90
CA TYR A 66 -8.52 5.95 0.57
C TYR A 66 -8.78 7.37 1.11
N PHE A 67 -8.41 7.63 2.35
CA PHE A 67 -8.54 8.96 2.96
C PHE A 67 -7.74 10.01 2.17
N MET A 68 -6.47 9.72 1.87
CA MET A 68 -5.63 10.61 1.07
C MET A 68 -6.22 10.83 -0.33
N ALA A 69 -6.70 9.78 -1.00
CA ALA A 69 -7.29 9.87 -2.33
C ALA A 69 -8.55 10.76 -2.36
N THR A 70 -9.46 10.56 -1.40
CA THR A 70 -10.69 11.37 -1.31
C THR A 70 -10.38 12.84 -1.03
N ARG A 71 -9.42 13.16 -0.15
CA ARG A 71 -9.03 14.53 0.16
C ARG A 71 -8.26 15.23 -0.97
N LEU A 72 -7.47 14.47 -1.73
CA LEU A 72 -6.80 14.99 -2.93
C LEU A 72 -7.76 15.18 -4.11
N GLN A 73 -9.02 14.77 -3.99
CA GLN A 73 -10.02 14.79 -5.06
C GLN A 73 -9.46 14.17 -6.35
N VAL A 74 -8.72 13.05 -6.21
CA VAL A 74 -8.17 12.36 -7.39
C VAL A 74 -9.30 11.91 -8.31
N GLY A 75 -9.11 12.13 -9.61
CA GLY A 75 -10.10 11.72 -10.61
C GLY A 75 -10.35 10.21 -10.59
N ASP A 76 -11.51 9.79 -11.07
CA ASP A 76 -12.00 8.41 -11.04
C ASP A 76 -10.99 7.38 -11.54
N PHE A 77 -10.23 7.72 -12.59
CA PHE A 77 -9.19 6.86 -13.12
C PHE A 77 -8.11 6.57 -12.09
N VAL A 78 -7.57 7.60 -11.44
CA VAL A 78 -6.51 7.48 -10.45
C VAL A 78 -7.02 6.74 -9.21
N GLY A 79 -8.26 7.03 -8.76
CA GLY A 79 -8.89 6.30 -7.66
C GLY A 79 -8.96 4.78 -7.92
N LYS A 80 -9.33 4.37 -9.14
CA LYS A 80 -9.33 2.96 -9.55
C LYS A 80 -7.93 2.35 -9.55
N VAL A 81 -6.94 3.08 -10.06
CA VAL A 81 -5.54 2.62 -10.06
C VAL A 81 -5.06 2.38 -8.62
N LEU A 82 -5.31 3.33 -7.70
CA LEU A 82 -4.93 3.18 -6.29
C LEU A 82 -5.58 1.97 -5.63
N PHE A 83 -6.86 1.72 -5.93
CA PHE A 83 -7.55 0.53 -5.43
C PHE A 83 -6.92 -0.77 -5.95
N ILE A 84 -6.62 -0.85 -7.25
CA ILE A 84 -5.94 -2.00 -7.87
C ILE A 84 -4.55 -2.18 -7.25
N THR A 85 -3.83 -1.08 -6.97
CA THR A 85 -2.53 -1.12 -6.31
C THR A 85 -2.62 -1.75 -4.92
N MET A 86 -3.65 -1.46 -4.12
CA MET A 86 -3.81 -2.08 -2.80
C MET A 86 -4.07 -3.58 -2.87
N ILE A 87 -4.86 -4.03 -3.85
CA ILE A 87 -5.07 -5.46 -4.11
C ILE A 87 -3.76 -6.13 -4.51
N ALA A 88 -3.04 -5.55 -5.48
CA ALA A 88 -1.75 -6.07 -5.92
C ALA A 88 -0.76 -6.15 -4.75
N TYR A 89 -0.72 -5.11 -3.91
CA TYR A 89 0.14 -5.05 -2.73
C TYR A 89 -0.19 -6.16 -1.71
N LEU A 90 -1.46 -6.51 -1.55
CA LEU A 90 -1.86 -7.65 -0.73
C LEU A 90 -1.34 -8.96 -1.31
N THR A 91 -1.45 -9.15 -2.62
CA THR A 91 -1.12 -10.42 -3.29
C THR A 91 0.39 -10.65 -3.45
N LEU A 92 1.18 -9.59 -3.60
CA LEU A 92 2.62 -9.68 -3.89
C LEU A 92 3.41 -10.57 -2.90
N PRO A 93 3.29 -10.40 -1.56
CA PRO A 93 3.98 -11.27 -0.61
C PRO A 93 3.56 -12.75 -0.77
N HIS A 94 2.28 -13.02 -1.00
CA HIS A 94 1.81 -14.39 -1.17
C HIS A 94 2.42 -15.05 -2.40
N LEU A 95 2.45 -14.33 -3.53
CA LEU A 95 3.03 -14.84 -4.76
C LEU A 95 4.54 -15.07 -4.62
N TYR A 96 5.26 -14.11 -4.02
CA TYR A 96 6.70 -14.22 -3.82
C TYR A 96 7.07 -15.48 -3.02
N TYR A 97 6.45 -15.68 -1.85
CA TYR A 97 6.76 -16.83 -1.01
C TYR A 97 6.30 -18.16 -1.62
N TYR A 98 5.21 -18.16 -2.39
CA TYR A 98 4.77 -19.35 -3.11
C TYR A 98 5.76 -19.78 -4.20
N LEU A 99 6.25 -18.82 -5.00
CA LEU A 99 7.25 -19.09 -6.03
C LEU A 99 8.57 -19.54 -5.42
N ASN A 100 9.00 -18.88 -4.33
CA ASN A 100 10.24 -19.24 -3.65
C ASN A 100 10.18 -20.65 -3.06
N SER A 101 9.08 -21.03 -2.39
CA SER A 101 8.92 -22.39 -1.86
C SER A 101 8.88 -23.44 -2.97
N LYS A 102 8.27 -23.12 -4.12
CA LYS A 102 8.21 -24.03 -5.27
C LYS A 102 9.58 -24.25 -5.91
N ALA A 103 10.39 -23.20 -6.00
CA ALA A 103 11.76 -23.31 -6.48
C ALA A 103 12.60 -24.19 -5.52
N GLU A 104 12.51 -23.97 -4.21
CA GLU A 104 13.21 -24.80 -3.22
C GLU A 104 12.84 -26.29 -3.33
N GLU A 105 11.55 -26.60 -3.49
CA GLU A 105 11.05 -27.98 -3.71
C GLU A 105 11.63 -28.64 -4.98
N GLU A 106 11.90 -27.87 -6.04
CA GLU A 106 12.43 -28.37 -7.31
C GLU A 106 13.93 -28.64 -7.25
N TYR A 107 14.69 -27.85 -6.47
CA TYR A 107 16.14 -28.03 -6.29
C TYR A 107 16.52 -29.07 -5.23
N GLU A 108 15.63 -29.38 -4.28
CA GLU A 108 15.87 -30.41 -3.26
C GLU A 108 15.47 -31.85 -3.69
N ASN A 109 14.84 -32.01 -4.85
CA ASN A 109 14.56 -33.32 -5.49
C ASN A 109 15.59 -33.68 -6.57
#